data_AF-A0A7S0GPA0-F1
#
_entry.id   AF-A0A7S0GPA0-F1
#
_cell.length_a   1.000
_cell.length_b   1.000
_cell.length_c   1.000
_cell.angle_alpha   90.00
_cell.angle_beta   90.00
_cell.angle_gamma   90.00
#
_symmetry.space_group_name_H-M   'P 1'
#
loop_
_entity.id
_entity.type
_entity.pdbx_description
1 polymer ?
#
loop_
_entity_poly.entity_id
_entity_poly.type
_entity_poly.pdbx_seq_one_letter_code
_entity_poly.pdbx_strand_id
1 'polypeptide(L)'
;CLLLSISVTGNPNFARQWGGAGGKCEARGIDWSNNELYITGFTDVQFGAQTLTGSKDVFLVVFDKFGNMIKDFLYGQTTANMEAYSISSYPVVFGSSIWIAAKSDQGFNGASKIGNEDLVYMQ
;
A
#
# COMPACT_ATOMS: atom_id res chain seq x y z
N CYS A 1 10.43 2.14 2.98
CA CYS A 1 10.08 2.00 1.55
C CYS A 1 10.68 3.15 0.74
N LEU A 2 10.93 2.95 -0.56
CA LEU A 2 11.52 3.92 -1.49
C LEU A 2 10.73 3.93 -2.81
N LEU A 3 10.47 5.12 -3.34
CA LEU A 3 9.96 5.39 -4.68
C LEU A 3 11.04 6.18 -5.39
N LEU A 4 11.42 5.68 -6.56
CA LEU A 4 12.48 6.26 -7.36
C LEU A 4 11.94 6.43 -8.78
N SER A 5 11.90 7.67 -9.26
CA SER A 5 11.68 7.97 -10.67
C SER A 5 13.03 8.18 -11.33
N ILE A 6 13.29 7.45 -12.41
CA ILE A 6 14.54 7.50 -13.17
C ILE A 6 14.17 7.75 -14.64
N SER A 7 14.91 8.64 -15.31
CA SER A 7 14.82 8.79 -16.75
C SER A 7 15.20 7.50 -17.47
N VAL A 8 14.81 7.37 -18.74
CA VAL A 8 15.24 6.26 -19.60
C VAL A 8 16.76 6.20 -19.80
N THR A 9 17.48 7.27 -19.46
CA THR A 9 18.94 7.34 -19.49
C THR A 9 19.61 7.05 -18.15
N GLY A 10 18.85 6.70 -17.12
CA GLY A 10 19.39 6.32 -15.81
C GLY A 10 19.58 7.48 -14.82
N ASN A 11 19.15 8.70 -15.16
CA ASN A 11 19.26 9.84 -14.26
C ASN A 11 18.05 9.89 -13.30
N PRO A 12 18.26 9.96 -11.98
CA PRO A 12 17.15 10.09 -11.06
C PRO A 12 16.43 11.43 -11.26
N ASN A 13 15.12 11.38 -11.54
CA ASN A 13 14.27 12.57 -11.54
C ASN A 13 13.95 12.97 -10.09
N PHE A 14 13.57 11.99 -9.27
CA PHE A 14 13.32 12.17 -7.86
C PHE A 14 13.43 10.86 -7.08
N ALA A 15 13.72 10.98 -5.78
CA ALA A 15 13.59 9.91 -4.79
C ALA A 15 12.65 10.36 -3.67
N ARG A 16 11.83 9.43 -3.18
CA ARG A 16 10.97 9.60 -2.00
C ARG A 16 11.11 8.40 -1.10
N GLN A 17 11.48 8.65 0.15
CA GLN A 17 11.55 7.63 1.19
C GLN A 17 10.40 7.85 2.18
N TRP A 18 9.73 6.77 2.55
CA TRP A 18 8.68 6.78 3.56
C TRP A 18 8.75 5.54 4.44
N GLY A 19 8.19 5.65 5.64
CA GLY A 19 8.17 4.63 6.68
C GLY A 19 8.28 5.25 8.07
N GLY A 20 8.20 4.41 9.09
CA GLY A 20 8.36 4.80 10.50
C GLY A 20 9.73 4.42 11.05
N ALA A 21 10.14 5.10 12.13
CA ALA A 21 11.40 4.80 12.81
C ALA A 21 11.36 3.41 13.48
N GLY A 22 12.42 2.64 13.32
CA GLY A 22 12.60 1.36 14.03
C GLY A 22 11.81 0.17 13.48
N GLY A 23 11.03 0.34 12.41
CA GLY A 23 10.30 -0.75 11.78
C GLY A 23 10.61 -0.98 10.31
N LYS A 24 9.90 -1.94 9.75
CA LYS A 24 9.97 -2.42 8.37
C LYS A 24 8.81 -1.84 7.56
N CYS A 25 9.16 -1.37 6.37
CA CYS A 25 8.21 -1.04 5.32
C CYS A 25 8.70 -1.70 4.02
N GLU A 26 7.86 -2.53 3.41
CA GLU A 26 8.15 -3.25 2.17
C GLU A 26 7.11 -2.88 1.10
N ALA A 27 7.54 -2.15 0.07
CA ALA A 27 6.70 -1.81 -1.07
C ALA A 27 6.78 -2.93 -2.12
N ARG A 28 5.63 -3.38 -2.62
CA ARG A 28 5.51 -4.56 -3.49
C ARG A 28 4.79 -4.29 -4.80
N GLY A 29 3.78 -3.41 -4.79
CA GLY A 29 3.00 -3.07 -5.98
C GLY A 29 3.01 -1.57 -6.24
N ILE A 30 3.08 -1.19 -7.52
CA ILE A 30 2.89 0.18 -7.99
C ILE A 30 1.96 0.17 -9.20
N ASP A 31 1.04 1.13 -9.25
CA ASP A 31 0.19 1.37 -10.42
C ASP A 31 0.09 2.87 -10.71
N TRP A 32 -0.15 3.20 -11.98
CA TRP A 32 -0.26 4.57 -12.46
C TRP A 32 -1.59 4.78 -13.15
N SER A 33 -2.41 5.68 -12.62
CA SER A 33 -3.71 5.98 -13.19
C SER A 33 -4.16 7.39 -12.83
N ASN A 34 -4.81 8.06 -13.76
CA ASN A 34 -5.35 9.41 -13.57
C ASN A 34 -4.32 10.44 -13.03
N ASN A 35 -3.07 10.36 -13.51
CA ASN A 35 -1.94 11.20 -13.07
C ASN A 35 -1.51 11.01 -11.60
N GLU A 36 -1.91 9.92 -10.97
CA GLU A 36 -1.52 9.52 -9.62
C GLU A 36 -0.76 8.19 -9.65
N LEU A 37 0.26 8.08 -8.79
CA LEU A 37 0.97 6.84 -8.50
C LEU A 37 0.38 6.23 -7.23
N TYR A 38 -0.07 4.99 -7.31
CA TYR A 38 -0.58 4.22 -6.18
C TYR A 38 0.44 3.16 -5.82
N ILE A 39 0.87 3.12 -4.56
CA ILE A 39 1.86 2.16 -4.09
C ILE A 39 1.27 1.39 -2.93
N THR A 40 1.40 0.07 -2.97
CA THR A 40 1.00 -0.82 -1.89
C THR A 40 2.13 -1.74 -1.44
N GLY A 41 1.93 -2.35 -0.29
CA GLY A 41 2.86 -3.20 0.41
C GLY A 41 2.38 -3.39 1.84
N PHE A 42 3.31 -3.59 2.76
CA PHE A 42 2.98 -3.63 4.19
C PHE A 42 4.01 -2.90 5.04
N THR A 43 3.60 -2.56 6.24
CA THR A 43 4.44 -1.97 7.28
C THR A 43 4.15 -2.64 8.63
N ASP A 44 5.17 -2.77 9.47
CA ASP A 44 5.01 -3.14 10.90
C ASP A 44 5.20 -1.92 11.83
N VAL A 45 5.23 -0.73 11.24
CA VAL A 45 5.41 0.53 11.96
C VAL A 45 4.46 1.59 11.43
N GLN A 46 3.95 2.40 12.36
CA GLN A 46 3.22 3.61 12.06
C GLN A 46 4.07 4.59 11.25
N PHE A 47 3.47 5.19 10.23
CA PHE A 47 4.03 6.34 9.53
C PHE A 47 2.92 7.34 9.19
N GLY A 48 3.30 8.60 9.02
CA GLY A 48 2.33 9.68 8.83
C GLY A 48 1.44 9.88 10.05
N ALA A 49 0.17 10.22 9.80
CA ALA A 49 -0.85 10.36 10.84
C ALA A 49 -1.63 9.06 11.10
N GLN A 50 -1.41 8.02 10.30
CA GLN A 50 -2.10 6.73 10.42
C GLN A 50 -1.54 5.93 11.58
N THR A 51 -2.39 5.20 12.30
CA THR A 51 -1.97 4.31 13.40
C THR A 51 -1.99 2.87 12.91
N LEU A 52 -0.98 2.09 13.31
CA LEU A 52 -0.93 0.66 13.04
C LEU A 52 -2.03 -0.05 13.84
N THR A 53 -2.81 -0.91 13.19
CA THR A 53 -3.90 -1.68 13.82
C THR A 53 -3.48 -3.11 14.15
N GLY A 54 -2.78 -3.78 13.23
CA GLY A 54 -2.25 -5.12 13.38
C GLY A 54 -0.78 -5.15 13.81
N SER A 55 -0.17 -6.34 13.71
CA SER A 55 1.30 -6.47 13.76
C SER A 55 1.94 -6.09 12.43
N LYS A 56 1.21 -6.28 11.33
CA LYS A 56 1.49 -5.71 10.01
C LYS A 56 0.20 -5.24 9.38
N ASP A 57 0.22 -4.04 8.83
CA ASP A 57 -0.89 -3.48 8.07
C ASP A 57 -0.50 -3.39 6.59
N VAL A 58 -1.49 -3.61 5.73
CA VAL A 58 -1.38 -3.23 4.32
C VAL A 58 -1.41 -1.71 4.24
N PHE A 59 -0.54 -1.12 3.43
CA PHE A 59 -0.63 0.31 3.15
C PHE A 59 -1.10 0.59 1.73
N LEU A 60 -1.71 1.77 1.55
CA LEU A 60 -1.84 2.45 0.27
C LEU A 60 -1.25 3.85 0.42
N VAL A 61 -0.23 4.19 -0.36
CA VAL A 61 0.30 5.55 -0.45
C VAL A 61 0.11 6.05 -1.87
N VAL A 62 -0.42 7.26 -2.00
CA VAL A 62 -0.68 7.89 -3.29
C VAL A 62 0.20 9.12 -3.45
N PHE A 63 0.87 9.21 -4.60
CA PHE A 63 1.69 10.34 -4.98
C PHE A 63 1.14 11.01 -6.24
N ASP A 64 1.36 12.31 -6.37
CA ASP A 64 1.17 12.99 -7.66
C ASP A 64 2.27 12.60 -8.66
N LYS A 65 2.11 13.07 -9.90
CA LYS A 65 3.07 12.85 -11.00
C LYS A 65 4.49 13.39 -10.75
N PHE A 66 4.66 14.26 -9.76
CA PHE A 66 5.93 14.87 -9.39
C PHE A 66 6.54 14.20 -8.14
N GLY A 67 5.90 13.14 -7.63
CA GLY A 67 6.33 12.41 -6.46
C GLY A 67 5.98 13.10 -5.14
N ASN A 68 5.05 14.04 -5.10
CA ASN A 68 4.56 14.60 -3.83
C ASN A 68 3.49 13.67 -3.26
N MET A 69 3.61 13.33 -1.97
CA MET A 69 2.63 12.46 -1.31
C MET A 69 1.31 13.21 -1.19
N ILE A 70 0.23 12.60 -1.66
CA ILE A 70 -1.14 13.12 -1.57
C ILE A 70 -1.82 12.57 -0.32
N LYS A 71 -1.76 11.25 -0.11
CA LYS A 71 -2.47 10.54 0.97
C LYS A 71 -1.81 9.20 1.28
N ASP A 72 -1.99 8.76 2.52
CA ASP A 72 -1.56 7.48 3.05
C ASP A 72 -2.68 6.83 3.87
N PHE A 73 -2.82 5.51 3.72
CA PHE A 73 -3.76 4.69 4.46
C PHE A 73 -3.04 3.45 4.99
N LEU A 74 -3.42 3.03 6.21
CA LEU A 74 -3.10 1.72 6.77
C LEU A 74 -4.41 0.93 6.92
N TYR A 75 -4.40 -0.29 6.40
CA TYR A 75 -5.49 -1.25 6.46
C TYR A 75 -5.01 -2.47 7.24
N GLY A 76 -5.57 -2.63 8.43
CA GLY A 76 -5.17 -3.67 9.37
C GLY A 76 -6.35 -4.21 10.16
N GLN A 77 -6.08 -5.28 10.90
CA GLN A 77 -6.98 -5.85 11.88
C GLN A 77 -6.20 -6.16 13.15
N THR A 78 -6.84 -6.01 14.31
CA THR A 78 -6.20 -6.26 15.61
C THR A 78 -5.53 -7.63 15.61
N THR A 79 -4.24 -7.67 15.97
CA THR A 79 -3.37 -8.88 15.98
C THR A 79 -3.03 -9.51 14.63
N ALA A 80 -3.54 -8.97 13.51
CA ALA A 80 -3.31 -9.54 12.19
C ALA A 80 -1.91 -9.21 11.63
N ASN A 81 -1.37 -10.13 10.85
CA ASN A 81 -0.30 -9.91 9.89
C ASN A 81 -0.92 -9.84 8.50
N MET A 82 -1.11 -8.63 8.00
CA MET A 82 -1.62 -8.40 6.65
C MET A 82 -0.50 -7.96 5.71
N GLU A 83 -0.44 -8.56 4.52
CA GLU A 83 0.57 -8.22 3.52
C GLU A 83 0.00 -8.14 2.10
N ALA A 84 0.14 -6.99 1.44
CA ALA A 84 -0.23 -6.82 0.04
C ALA A 84 0.86 -7.36 -0.89
N TYR A 85 0.46 -7.81 -2.07
CA TYR A 85 1.36 -8.34 -3.10
C TYR A 85 1.21 -7.64 -4.45
N SER A 86 0.02 -7.14 -4.77
CA SER A 86 -0.22 -6.45 -6.03
C SER A 86 -1.29 -5.37 -5.88
N ILE A 87 -1.30 -4.45 -6.84
CA ILE A 87 -2.28 -3.39 -6.98
C ILE A 87 -2.64 -3.24 -8.45
N SER A 88 -3.91 -2.95 -8.73
CA SER A 88 -4.41 -2.65 -10.06
C SER A 88 -5.53 -1.63 -9.94
N SER A 89 -5.60 -0.68 -10.86
CA SER A 89 -6.69 0.28 -10.99
C SER A 89 -7.44 0.08 -12.30
N TYR A 90 -8.71 0.48 -12.31
CA TYR A 90 -9.48 0.56 -13.54
C TYR A 90 -9.49 2.02 -14.01
N PRO A 91 -9.10 2.30 -15.27
CA PRO A 91 -8.98 3.66 -15.77
C PRO A 91 -10.30 4.45 -15.62
N VAL A 92 -10.16 5.67 -15.13
CA VAL A 92 -11.22 6.48 -14.51
C VAL A 92 -12.17 7.09 -15.54
N VAL A 93 -13.46 6.76 -15.44
CA VAL A 93 -14.56 7.74 -15.55
C VAL A 93 -15.65 7.33 -14.54
N PHE A 94 -15.90 8.18 -13.53
CA PHE A 94 -16.90 8.06 -12.43
C PHE A 94 -17.06 6.68 -11.73
N GLY A 95 -16.66 6.57 -10.45
CA GLY A 95 -16.78 5.35 -9.64
C GLY A 95 -15.50 4.50 -9.55
N SER A 96 -14.34 5.14 -9.64
CA SER A 96 -13.01 4.51 -9.62
C SER A 96 -12.83 3.54 -8.45
N SER A 97 -12.32 2.35 -8.74
CA SER A 97 -11.89 1.36 -7.74
C SER A 97 -10.41 1.04 -7.95
N ILE A 98 -9.73 0.75 -6.85
CA ILE A 98 -8.38 0.19 -6.84
C ILE A 98 -8.52 -1.17 -6.17
N TRP A 99 -7.93 -2.20 -6.76
CA TRP A 99 -7.90 -3.53 -6.17
C TRP A 99 -6.50 -3.82 -5.66
N ILE A 100 -6.42 -4.22 -4.40
CA ILE A 100 -5.20 -4.72 -3.78
C ILE A 100 -5.42 -6.19 -3.44
N ALA A 101 -4.55 -7.06 -3.96
CA ALA A 101 -4.50 -8.45 -3.52
C ALA A 101 -3.52 -8.56 -2.35
N ALA A 102 -4.01 -9.09 -1.24
CA ALA A 102 -3.26 -9.24 0.00
C ALA A 102 -3.54 -10.60 0.65
N LYS A 103 -2.71 -10.96 1.62
CA LYS A 103 -3.01 -12.04 2.56
C LYS A 103 -3.26 -11.46 3.96
N SER A 104 -3.99 -12.20 4.77
CA SER A 104 -4.16 -11.96 6.20
C SER A 104 -4.15 -13.27 6.96
N ASP A 105 -3.51 -13.32 8.13
CA ASP A 105 -3.63 -14.44 9.06
C ASP A 105 -4.83 -14.30 10.01
N GLN A 106 -5.71 -13.33 9.79
CA GLN A 106 -6.97 -13.12 10.51
C GLN A 106 -8.10 -12.76 9.56
N GLY A 107 -9.34 -12.87 10.04
CA GLY A 107 -10.51 -12.34 9.32
C GLY A 107 -10.43 -10.82 9.17
N PHE A 108 -10.88 -10.29 8.03
CA PHE A 108 -10.83 -8.86 7.72
C PHE A 108 -12.16 -8.39 7.15
N ASN A 109 -12.57 -7.16 7.49
CA ASN A 109 -13.79 -6.51 6.98
C ASN A 109 -15.07 -7.37 7.07
N GLY A 110 -15.28 -8.02 8.22
CA GLY A 110 -16.45 -8.86 8.48
C GLY A 110 -16.36 -10.31 7.95
N ALA A 111 -15.31 -10.65 7.20
CA ALA A 111 -15.03 -12.04 6.84
C ALA A 111 -14.37 -12.80 8.00
N SER A 112 -14.74 -14.06 8.20
CA SER A 112 -14.07 -14.97 9.14
C SER A 112 -12.78 -15.53 8.56
N LYS A 113 -11.81 -15.83 9.43
CA LYS A 113 -10.62 -16.60 9.06
C LYS A 113 -11.01 -18.02 8.64
N ILE A 114 -10.48 -18.51 7.51
CA ILE A 114 -10.74 -19.87 7.00
C ILE A 114 -9.49 -20.75 7.13
N GLY A 115 -8.37 -20.32 6.54
CA GLY A 115 -7.07 -20.99 6.58
C GLY A 115 -6.12 -20.39 7.60
N ASN A 116 -4.85 -20.79 7.57
CA ASN A 116 -3.81 -20.12 8.39
C ASN A 116 -3.54 -18.69 7.90
N GLU A 117 -3.61 -18.51 6.58
CA GLU A 117 -3.60 -17.24 5.87
C GLU A 117 -4.70 -17.28 4.80
N ASP A 118 -5.44 -16.18 4.65
CA ASP A 118 -6.54 -16.04 3.70
C ASP A 118 -6.25 -14.92 2.70
N LEU A 119 -6.77 -15.08 1.47
CA LEU A 119 -6.77 -14.00 0.48
C LEU A 119 -7.71 -12.89 0.96
N VAL A 120 -7.19 -11.67 0.99
CA VAL A 120 -7.96 -10.46 1.21
C VAL A 120 -7.92 -9.62 -0.07
N TYR A 121 -9.09 -9.21 -0.53
CA TYR A 121 -9.21 -8.15 -1.54
C TYR A 121 -9.73 -6.88 -0.85
N MET A 122 -9.17 -5.75 -1.24
CA MET A 122 -9.63 -4.43 -0.81
C MET A 122 -10.11 -3.67 -2.04
N GLN A 123 -11.26 -2.98 -1.91
CA GLN A 123 -11.89 -2.14 -2.93
C GLN A 123 -12.27 -0.79 -2.30
#